data_AF-A0A945CW82-F1
#
_entry.id   AF-A0A945CW82-F1
#
_cell.length_a   1.000
_cell.length_b   1.000
_cell.length_c   1.000
_cell.angle_alpha   90.00
_cell.angle_beta   90.00
_cell.angle_gamma   90.00
#
_symmetry.space_group_name_H-M   'P 1'
#
loop_
_entity.id
_entity.type
_entity.pdbx_description
1 polymer ?
#
loop_
_entity_poly.entity_id
_entity_poly.type
_entity_poly.pdbx_seq_one_letter_code
_entity_poly.pdbx_strand_id
1 'polypeptide(L)'
;GGRTNRIQLHSLEEAPTTGCGCFQMVLFQMEAGIGIMQRGFKGKAPDGRTWEDLHYALAGKQTPGVAGGAPGYLKSEKFLAAHGGWESVVWVSPKIAESMGEALPESMAVGTDTE
;
A
#
# COMPACT_ATOMS: atom_id res chain seq x y z
N GLY A 1 8.70 -8.33 24.98
CA GLY A 1 8.09 -7.51 23.91
C GLY A 1 8.53 -6.08 24.13
N GLY A 2 9.02 -5.42 23.08
CA GLY A 2 9.71 -4.12 23.11
C GLY A 2 10.53 -3.90 21.84
N ARG A 3 10.12 -4.55 20.74
CA ARG A 3 10.84 -4.56 19.46
C ARG A 3 10.43 -3.38 18.56
N THR A 4 9.33 -2.73 18.90
CA THR A 4 8.75 -1.60 18.17
C THR A 4 8.44 -0.52 19.20
N ASN A 5 9.13 0.60 19.10
CA ASN A 5 9.07 1.68 20.09
C ASN A 5 8.36 2.93 19.54
N ARG A 6 8.09 2.98 18.23
CA ARG A 6 7.46 4.10 17.53
C ARG A 6 6.67 3.58 16.33
N ILE A 7 5.49 4.13 16.09
CA ILE A 7 4.64 3.80 14.93
C ILE A 7 4.04 5.10 14.39
N GLN A 8 4.09 5.30 13.08
CA GLN A 8 3.40 6.34 12.34
C GLN A 8 2.17 5.73 11.67
N LEU A 9 0.98 6.17 12.08
CA LEU A 9 -0.28 5.61 11.58
C LEU A 9 -0.61 6.07 10.15
N HIS A 10 -0.04 7.20 9.72
CA HIS A 10 -0.40 7.87 8.47
C HIS A 10 0.80 8.18 7.56
N SER A 11 1.96 7.56 7.82
CA SER A 11 3.17 7.68 7.01
C SER A 11 3.79 6.31 6.75
N LEU A 12 4.41 6.15 5.58
CA LEU A 12 5.17 4.96 5.20
C LEU A 12 6.67 5.08 5.52
N GLU A 13 7.16 6.22 5.97
CA GLU A 13 8.60 6.53 5.97
C GLU A 13 9.38 5.88 7.13
N GLU A 14 9.54 6.58 8.26
CA GLU A 14 10.49 6.17 9.31
C GLU A 14 10.00 4.97 10.13
N ALA A 15 8.71 4.92 10.43
CA ALA A 15 8.18 3.94 11.37
C ALA A 15 6.77 3.46 10.98
N PRO A 16 6.58 2.84 9.80
CA PRO A 16 5.26 2.36 9.39
C PRO A 16 4.71 1.29 10.34
N THR A 17 3.40 1.04 10.23
CA THR A 17 2.72 -0.04 10.96
C THR A 17 3.28 -1.41 10.57
N THR A 18 3.37 -2.31 11.54
CA THR A 18 3.74 -3.71 11.30
C THR A 18 2.55 -4.49 10.74
N GLY A 19 2.83 -5.53 9.94
CA GLY A 19 1.80 -6.41 9.38
C GLY A 19 1.93 -7.86 9.88
N CYS A 20 0.84 -8.47 10.36
CA CYS A 20 0.83 -9.89 10.72
C CYS A 20 0.60 -10.85 9.53
N GLY A 21 0.48 -10.31 8.31
CA GLY A 21 0.20 -11.09 7.09
C GLY A 21 -1.29 -11.20 6.72
N CYS A 22 -2.20 -10.85 7.62
CA CYS A 22 -3.66 -10.92 7.37
C CYS A 22 -4.24 -9.66 6.70
N PHE A 23 -3.40 -8.73 6.26
CA PHE A 23 -3.83 -7.50 5.60
C PHE A 23 -4.45 -7.78 4.23
N GLN A 24 -5.45 -6.98 3.87
CA GLN A 24 -6.19 -7.13 2.62
C GLN A 24 -5.52 -6.40 1.44
N MET A 25 -4.59 -5.50 1.75
CA MET A 25 -3.75 -4.80 0.77
C MET A 25 -2.40 -4.44 1.39
N VAL A 26 -1.44 -4.08 0.54
CA VAL A 26 -0.16 -3.48 0.92
C VAL A 26 -0.02 -2.12 0.25
N LEU A 27 0.37 -1.12 1.03
CA LEU A 27 0.85 0.15 0.55
C LEU A 27 2.38 0.10 0.51
N PHE A 28 2.96 0.57 -0.59
CA PHE A 28 4.40 0.55 -0.74
C PHE A 28 4.90 1.80 -1.47
N GLN A 29 6.05 2.30 -1.07
CA GLN A 29 6.69 3.46 -1.64
C GLN A 29 7.50 3.06 -2.87
N MET A 30 7.33 3.81 -3.94
CA MET A 30 7.99 3.72 -5.23
C MET A 30 8.74 5.03 -5.50
N GLU A 31 9.61 5.06 -6.51
CA GLU A 31 10.31 6.30 -6.91
C GLU A 31 9.34 7.40 -7.37
N ALA A 32 8.23 7.02 -8.02
CA ALA A 32 7.24 7.96 -8.53
C ALA A 32 6.20 8.40 -7.47
N GLY A 33 6.08 7.70 -6.34
CA GLY A 33 5.04 7.94 -5.34
C GLY A 33 4.66 6.67 -4.59
N ILE A 34 3.37 6.48 -4.29
CA ILE A 34 2.88 5.34 -3.51
C ILE A 34 2.08 4.38 -4.40
N GLY A 35 2.39 3.10 -4.29
CA GLY A 35 1.66 2.00 -4.89
C GLY A 35 0.76 1.28 -3.89
N ILE A 36 -0.39 0.77 -4.34
CA ILE A 36 -1.32 -0.02 -3.51
C ILE A 36 -1.63 -1.34 -4.21
N MET A 37 -1.27 -2.44 -3.57
CA MET A 37 -1.47 -3.79 -4.10
C MET A 37 -2.50 -4.56 -3.28
N GLN A 38 -3.51 -5.11 -3.93
CA GLN A 38 -4.46 -6.03 -3.30
C GLN A 38 -3.82 -7.36 -2.90
N ARG A 39 -4.43 -8.01 -1.91
CA ARG A 39 -4.05 -9.37 -1.53
C ARG A 39 -4.25 -10.37 -2.67
N GLY A 40 -3.19 -11.10 -2.99
CA GLY A 40 -3.20 -12.15 -4.00
C GLY A 40 -3.19 -11.62 -5.44
N PHE A 41 -2.73 -10.39 -5.66
CA PHE A 41 -2.47 -9.87 -7.01
C PHE A 41 -1.46 -10.78 -7.72
N LYS A 42 -1.82 -11.28 -8.91
CA LYS A 42 -0.99 -12.20 -9.70
C LYS A 42 0.00 -11.47 -10.62
N GLY A 43 -0.24 -10.19 -10.90
CA GLY A 43 0.64 -9.36 -11.69
C GLY A 43 1.85 -8.82 -10.91
N LYS A 44 2.57 -7.90 -11.56
CA LYS A 44 3.68 -7.16 -10.97
C LYS A 44 3.34 -5.68 -10.88
N ALA A 45 3.83 -5.02 -9.83
CA ALA A 45 3.83 -3.56 -9.79
C ALA A 45 4.79 -2.99 -10.86
N PRO A 46 4.70 -1.68 -11.20
CA PRO A 46 5.55 -1.06 -12.22
C PRO A 46 7.05 -1.11 -11.89
N ASP A 47 7.40 -1.31 -10.62
CA ASP A 47 8.77 -1.50 -10.14
C ASP A 47 9.22 -2.97 -10.15
N GLY A 48 8.39 -3.88 -10.66
CA GLY A 48 8.65 -5.30 -10.77
C GLY A 48 8.35 -6.13 -9.52
N ARG A 49 7.93 -5.52 -8.39
CA ARG A 49 7.62 -6.24 -7.16
C ARG A 49 6.31 -7.00 -7.26
N THR A 50 6.27 -8.19 -6.67
CA THR A 50 5.08 -9.04 -6.58
C THR A 50 4.38 -8.89 -5.23
N TRP A 51 3.17 -9.45 -5.12
CA TRP A 51 2.47 -9.54 -3.84
C TRP A 51 3.29 -10.31 -2.80
N GLU A 52 3.94 -11.40 -3.19
CA GLU A 52 4.73 -12.23 -2.29
C GLU A 52 5.91 -11.45 -1.71
N ASP A 53 6.64 -10.71 -2.55
CA ASP A 53 7.77 -9.87 -2.11
C ASP A 53 7.34 -8.87 -1.03
N LEU A 54 6.23 -8.17 -1.26
CA LEU A 54 5.68 -7.18 -0.35
C LEU A 54 5.10 -7.82 0.92
N HIS A 55 4.45 -8.97 0.78
CA HIS A 55 3.86 -9.70 1.90
C HIS A 55 4.95 -10.20 2.86
N TYR A 56 6.01 -10.80 2.33
CA TYR A 56 7.13 -11.30 3.12
C TYR A 56 7.94 -10.16 3.76
N ALA A 57 8.00 -8.99 3.12
CA ALA A 57 8.65 -7.81 3.68
C ALA A 57 7.99 -7.32 4.99
N LEU A 58 6.68 -7.52 5.17
CA LEU A 58 5.92 -7.02 6.32
C LEU A 58 5.86 -7.94 7.53
N ALA A 59 6.34 -9.19 7.42
CA ALA A 59 6.13 -10.32 8.35
C ALA A 59 6.50 -10.04 9.84
N GLY A 60 5.67 -9.26 10.53
CA GLY A 60 5.87 -8.81 11.92
C GLY A 60 6.98 -7.78 12.11
N LYS A 61 7.52 -7.19 11.04
CA LYS A 61 8.61 -6.20 11.08
C LYS A 61 8.13 -4.83 10.59
N GLN A 62 8.76 -3.78 11.09
CA GLN A 62 8.60 -2.45 10.49
C GLN A 62 9.53 -2.36 9.30
N THR A 63 8.93 -2.14 8.13
CA THR A 63 9.68 -2.03 6.88
C THR A 63 9.40 -0.65 6.31
N PRO A 64 10.37 0.28 6.43
CA PRO A 64 10.26 1.59 5.81
C PRO A 64 9.84 1.49 4.35
N GLY A 65 8.88 2.30 3.97
CA GLY A 65 8.27 2.32 2.64
C GLY A 65 7.25 1.21 2.40
N VAL A 66 6.89 0.36 3.37
CA VAL A 66 5.87 -0.69 3.17
C VAL A 66 4.97 -0.78 4.40
N ALA A 67 3.65 -0.78 4.20
CA ALA A 67 2.68 -0.97 5.28
C ALA A 67 1.49 -1.84 4.83
N GLY A 68 0.97 -2.65 5.74
CA GLY A 68 -0.28 -3.38 5.53
C GLY A 68 -1.49 -2.46 5.70
N GLY A 69 -2.50 -2.62 4.83
CA GLY A 69 -3.71 -1.82 4.84
C GLY A 69 -5.01 -2.64 4.82
N ALA A 70 -6.11 -1.94 5.08
CA ALA A 70 -7.47 -2.45 4.93
C ALA A 70 -8.29 -1.50 4.01
N PRO A 71 -9.32 -2.00 3.29
CA PRO A 71 -10.16 -1.21 2.39
C PRO A 71 -10.82 -0.01 3.05
N GLY A 72 -11.16 -0.11 4.34
CA GLY A 72 -11.70 1.02 5.09
C GLY A 72 -10.70 2.18 5.23
N TYR A 73 -9.39 1.90 5.23
CA TYR A 73 -8.36 2.94 5.37
C TYR A 73 -8.30 3.84 4.13
N LEU A 74 -8.57 3.30 2.94
CA LEU A 74 -8.60 4.02 1.67
C LEU A 74 -9.65 5.15 1.63
N LYS A 75 -10.72 5.01 2.41
CA LYS A 75 -11.83 5.99 2.51
C LYS A 75 -11.69 6.94 3.70
N SER A 76 -10.61 6.81 4.47
CA SER A 76 -10.38 7.65 5.64
C SER A 76 -9.87 9.03 5.23
N GLU A 77 -10.34 10.09 5.88
CA GLU A 77 -9.77 11.45 5.73
C GLU A 77 -8.30 11.50 6.16
N LYS A 78 -7.86 10.54 6.98
CA LYS A 78 -6.47 10.41 7.43
C LYS A 78 -5.63 9.48 6.55
N PHE A 79 -6.19 9.04 5.43
CA PHE A 79 -5.47 8.21 4.48
C PHE A 79 -4.19 8.93 4.03
N LEU A 80 -3.03 8.34 4.32
CA LEU A 80 -1.71 8.86 3.95
C LEU A 80 -1.57 10.37 4.20
N ALA A 81 -2.11 10.86 5.32
CA ALA A 81 -2.17 12.29 5.60
C ALA A 81 -0.76 12.95 5.61
N ALA A 82 0.29 12.20 5.92
CA ALA A 82 1.67 12.69 5.85
C ALA A 82 2.20 12.83 4.41
N HIS A 83 1.59 12.16 3.44
CA HIS A 83 2.00 12.12 2.04
C HIS A 83 1.07 12.91 1.11
N GLY A 84 0.02 13.55 1.63
CA GLY A 84 -0.98 14.25 0.81
C GLY A 84 -2.12 13.34 0.32
N GLY A 85 -2.31 12.19 0.95
CA GLY A 85 -3.44 11.31 0.65
C GLY A 85 -3.37 10.70 -0.75
N TRP A 86 -4.50 10.74 -1.47
CA TRP A 86 -4.62 10.13 -2.79
C TRP A 86 -3.74 10.76 -3.85
N GLU A 87 -3.35 12.03 -3.72
CA GLU A 87 -2.45 12.70 -4.67
C GLU A 87 -1.06 12.07 -4.75
N SER A 88 -0.64 11.37 -3.68
CA SER A 88 0.62 10.63 -3.65
C SER A 88 0.57 9.26 -4.31
N VAL A 89 -0.64 8.75 -4.61
CA VAL A 89 -0.82 7.40 -5.12
C VAL A 89 -0.67 7.41 -6.64
N VAL A 90 0.34 6.69 -7.12
CA VAL A 90 0.68 6.63 -8.55
C VAL A 90 0.32 5.30 -9.19
N TRP A 91 0.06 4.27 -8.39
CA TRP A 91 -0.32 2.96 -8.90
C TRP A 91 -1.26 2.21 -7.96
N VAL A 92 -2.27 1.53 -8.53
CA VAL A 92 -3.15 0.61 -7.81
C VAL A 92 -3.37 -0.68 -8.58
N SER A 93 -3.58 -1.78 -7.85
CA SER A 93 -4.08 -3.02 -8.43
C SER A 93 -5.55 -2.91 -8.88
N PRO A 94 -5.99 -3.69 -9.89
CA PRO A 94 -7.27 -3.47 -10.59
C PRO A 94 -8.49 -3.58 -9.67
N LYS A 95 -8.54 -4.54 -8.75
CA LYS A 95 -9.65 -4.68 -7.81
C LYS A 95 -9.78 -3.50 -6.83
N ILE A 96 -8.65 -2.88 -6.46
CA ILE A 96 -8.69 -1.66 -5.65
C ILE A 96 -9.28 -0.53 -6.48
N ALA A 97 -8.91 -0.46 -7.76
CA ALA A 97 -9.48 0.51 -8.67
C ALA A 97 -10.99 0.33 -8.85
N GLU A 98 -11.46 -0.90 -9.04
CA GLU A 98 -12.90 -1.22 -9.10
C GLU A 98 -13.63 -0.86 -7.81
N SER A 99 -13.02 -1.11 -6.65
CA SER A 99 -13.63 -0.81 -5.35
C SER A 99 -13.70 0.68 -5.03
N MET A 100 -12.78 1.49 -5.57
CA MET A 100 -12.70 2.92 -5.33
C MET A 100 -13.41 3.74 -6.42
N GLY A 101 -13.51 3.20 -7.64
CA GLY A 101 -14.22 3.80 -8.76
C GLY A 101 -13.73 5.22 -9.05
N GLU A 102 -14.66 6.17 -9.07
CA GLU A 102 -14.44 7.59 -9.36
C GLU A 102 -13.69 8.35 -8.25
N ALA A 103 -13.49 7.74 -7.07
CA ALA A 103 -12.73 8.36 -5.98
C ALA A 103 -11.22 8.35 -6.22
N LEU A 104 -10.77 7.76 -7.33
CA LEU A 104 -9.36 7.68 -7.70
C LEU A 104 -8.91 8.86 -8.54
N PRO A 105 -7.69 9.37 -8.33
CA PRO A 105 -7.13 10.40 -9.19
C PRO A 105 -6.91 9.88 -10.62
N GLU A 106 -7.24 10.71 -11.63
CA GLU A 106 -7.14 10.36 -13.06
C GLU A 106 -5.69 10.10 -13.52
N SER A 107 -4.70 10.64 -12.80
CA SER A 107 -3.28 10.54 -13.16
C SER A 107 -2.62 9.22 -12.75
N MET A 108 -3.35 8.33 -12.08
CA MET A 108 -2.81 7.11 -11.49
C MET A 108 -2.87 5.93 -12.46
N ALA A 109 -1.81 5.12 -12.48
CA ALA A 109 -1.76 3.89 -13.28
C ALA A 109 -2.54 2.76 -12.60
N VAL A 110 -3.35 2.04 -13.37
CA VAL A 110 -4.04 0.83 -12.91
C VAL A 110 -3.29 -0.38 -13.44
N GLY A 111 -2.88 -1.27 -12.53
CA GLY A 111 -2.28 -2.55 -12.89
C GLY A 111 -3.28 -3.43 -13.63
N THR A 112 -2.80 -4.15 -14.64
CA THR A 112 -3.55 -5.23 -15.30
C THR A 112 -3.14 -6.55 -14.66
N ASP A 113 -4.12 -7.38 -14.27
CA ASP A 113 -3.81 -8.77 -13.94
C ASP A 113 -3.26 -9.44 -15.20
N THR A 114 -2.02 -9.93 -15.15
CA THR A 114 -1.52 -10.86 -16.16
C THR A 114 -2.16 -12.21 -15.87
N GLU A 115 -3.00 -12.67 -16.79
CA GLU A 115 -3.58 -14.02 -16.80
C GLU A 115 -2.49 -15.11 -16.78
#